data_AF-A0A3N1CTQ7-F1
#
_entry.id   AF-A0A3N1CTQ7-F1
#
_cell.length_a   1.000
_cell.length_b   1.000
_cell.length_c   1.000
_cell.angle_alpha   90.00
_cell.angle_beta   90.00
_cell.angle_gamma   90.00
#
_symmetry.space_group_name_H-M   'P 1'
#
loop_
_entity.id
_entity.type
_entity.pdbx_description
1 polymer ?
#
loop_
_entity_poly.entity_id
_entity_poly.type
_entity_poly.pdbx_seq_one_letter_code
_entity_poly.pdbx_strand_id
1 'polypeptide(L)'
;MRPLRLTAEGHAAVAGFLTRSLNEDHHRRLGRLLASFADGTWERRFWREPHPTEPDLLEIRPGERLHVFVSIHRTEPDLDEEVHIHQIVDSTHL
;
A
#
# COMPACT_ATOMS: atom_id res chain seq x y z
N MET A 1 12.09 5.17 -8.05
CA MET A 1 11.50 3.88 -8.46
C MET A 1 10.60 4.13 -9.67
N ARG A 2 9.98 3.11 -10.28
CA ARG A 2 8.96 3.35 -11.31
C ARG A 2 7.63 3.75 -10.66
N PRO A 3 6.80 4.57 -11.30
CA PRO A 3 5.42 4.76 -10.89
C PRO A 3 4.69 3.41 -10.80
N LEU A 4 3.90 3.25 -9.74
CA LEU A 4 3.02 2.09 -9.54
C LEU A 4 1.59 2.51 -9.79
N ARG A 5 0.86 1.68 -10.54
CA ARG A 5 -0.58 1.86 -10.77
C ARG A 5 -1.36 1.00 -9.79
N LEU A 6 -2.36 1.58 -9.13
CA LEU A 6 -3.25 0.79 -8.28
C LEU A 6 -4.19 -0.05 -9.16
N THR A 7 -4.39 -1.30 -8.76
CA THR A 7 -5.44 -2.13 -9.35
C THR A 7 -6.83 -1.68 -8.92
N ALA A 8 -7.87 -2.12 -9.62
CA ALA A 8 -9.26 -1.87 -9.23
C ALA A 8 -9.57 -2.39 -7.81
N GLU A 9 -9.03 -3.56 -7.45
CA GLU A 9 -9.12 -4.12 -6.10
C GLU A 9 -8.39 -3.25 -5.08
N GLY A 10 -7.19 -2.75 -5.41
CA GLY A 10 -6.46 -1.82 -4.55
C GLY A 10 -7.24 -0.52 -4.30
N HIS A 11 -7.90 0.02 -5.33
CA HIS A 11 -8.80 1.17 -5.19
C HIS A 11 -9.98 0.87 -4.25
N ALA A 12 -10.59 -0.32 -4.37
CA ALA A 12 -11.69 -0.73 -3.50
C ALA A 12 -11.23 -0.88 -2.04
N ALA A 13 -10.04 -1.46 -1.80
CA ALA A 13 -9.47 -1.60 -0.47
C ALA A 13 -9.21 -0.22 0.20
N VAL A 14 -8.66 0.74 -0.56
CA VAL A 14 -8.45 2.12 -0.11
C VAL A 14 -9.80 2.79 0.22
N ALA A 15 -10.77 2.72 -0.68
CA ALA A 15 -12.09 3.31 -0.47
C ALA A 15 -12.80 2.72 0.75
N GLY A 16 -12.74 1.40 0.93
CA GLY A 16 -13.29 0.70 2.09
C GLY A 16 -12.62 1.14 3.39
N PHE A 17 -11.29 1.34 3.39
CA PHE A 17 -10.59 1.90 4.55
C PHE A 17 -11.02 3.32 4.88
N LEU A 18 -11.04 4.22 3.89
CA LEU A 18 -11.41 5.63 4.09
C LEU A 18 -12.86 5.80 4.58
N THR A 19 -13.74 4.85 4.27
CA THR A 19 -15.14 4.86 4.72
C THR A 19 -15.27 4.43 6.19
N ARG A 20 -14.42 3.52 6.67
CA ARG A 20 -14.53 2.93 8.02
C ARG A 20 -13.59 3.55 9.05
N SER A 21 -12.47 4.16 8.64
CA SER A 21 -11.54 4.81 9.55
C SER A 21 -11.98 6.26 9.79
N LEU A 22 -11.95 6.68 11.05
CA LEU A 22 -12.18 8.07 11.46
C LEU A 22 -10.86 8.81 11.76
N ASN A 23 -9.72 8.15 11.55
CA ASN A 23 -8.41 8.70 11.89
C ASN A 23 -7.84 9.54 10.73
N GLU A 24 -7.96 10.86 10.83
CA GLU A 24 -7.49 11.79 9.80
C GLU A 24 -5.98 11.73 9.54
N ASP A 25 -5.17 11.40 10.56
CA ASP A 25 -3.72 11.23 10.37
C ASP A 25 -3.43 10.00 9.52
N HIS A 26 -4.16 8.90 9.75
CA HIS A 26 -4.06 7.71 8.90
C HIS A 26 -4.51 7.98 7.46
N HIS A 27 -5.58 8.75 7.26
CA HIS A 27 -6.00 9.16 5.92
C HIS A 27 -4.90 9.96 5.20
N ARG A 28 -4.28 10.92 5.91
CA ARG A 28 -3.18 11.73 5.36
C ARG A 28 -1.96 10.89 5.02
N ARG A 29 -1.57 9.96 5.89
CA ARG A 29 -0.42 9.06 5.69
C ARG A 29 -0.64 8.09 4.55
N LEU A 30 -1.84 7.50 4.46
CA LEU A 30 -2.22 6.67 3.33
C LEU A 30 -2.18 7.48 2.03
N GLY A 31 -2.73 8.70 2.02
CA GLY A 31 -2.68 9.58 0.85
C GLY A 31 -1.25 9.89 0.39
N ARG A 32 -0.31 10.14 1.33
CA ARG A 32 1.11 10.33 1.00
C ARG A 32 1.76 9.07 0.43
N LEU A 33 1.43 7.89 0.97
CA LEU A 33 1.92 6.62 0.44
C LEU A 33 1.42 6.40 -1.00
N LEU A 34 0.12 6.62 -1.25
CA LEU A 34 -0.47 6.48 -2.58
C LEU A 34 0.11 7.49 -3.58
N ALA A 35 0.36 8.73 -3.15
CA ALA A 35 1.04 9.72 -3.97
C ALA A 35 2.46 9.25 -4.33
N SER A 36 3.20 8.69 -3.37
CA SER A 36 4.55 8.18 -3.61
C SER A 36 4.60 7.01 -4.59
N PHE A 37 3.52 6.20 -4.65
CA PHE A 37 3.35 5.16 -5.67
C PHE A 37 3.19 5.79 -7.05
N ALA A 38 2.28 6.75 -7.20
CA ALA A 38 1.98 7.38 -8.47
C ALA A 38 3.14 8.19 -9.08
N ASP A 39 3.99 8.80 -8.25
CA ASP A 39 5.13 9.61 -8.72
C ASP A 39 6.47 8.85 -8.73
N GLY A 40 6.49 7.60 -8.26
CA GLY A 40 7.69 6.76 -8.23
C GLY A 40 8.70 7.13 -7.14
N THR A 41 8.34 7.97 -6.18
CA THR A 41 9.20 8.39 -5.05
C THR A 41 9.14 7.43 -3.85
N TRP A 42 8.36 6.37 -3.93
CA TRP A 42 8.28 5.35 -2.89
C TRP A 42 9.64 4.71 -2.59
N GLU A 43 9.97 4.60 -1.30
CA GLU A 43 11.25 4.05 -0.84
C GLU A 43 11.06 2.71 -0.14
N ARG A 44 11.86 1.70 -0.53
CA ARG A 44 11.83 0.35 0.06
C ARG A 44 12.17 0.30 1.55
N ARG A 45 12.79 1.34 2.11
CA ARG A 45 13.16 1.40 3.55
C ARG A 45 11.95 1.37 4.50
N PHE A 46 10.76 1.72 4.01
CA PHE A 46 9.51 1.68 4.78
C PHE A 46 8.78 0.33 4.70
N TRP A 47 9.37 -0.63 3.98
CA TRP A 47 8.80 -1.93 3.68
C TRP A 47 9.41 -2.92 4.68
N ARG A 48 8.56 -3.70 5.33
CA ARG A 48 9.01 -4.79 6.19
C ARG A 48 9.34 -6.01 5.34
N GLU A 49 10.08 -6.93 5.95
CA GLU A 49 10.45 -8.19 5.31
C GLU A 49 9.19 -8.92 4.82
N PRO A 50 9.27 -9.61 3.66
CA PRO A 50 8.14 -10.34 3.13
C PRO A 50 7.63 -11.39 4.11
N HIS A 51 6.34 -11.70 4.04
CA HIS A 51 5.77 -12.74 4.88
C HIS A 51 6.45 -14.09 4.55
N PRO A 52 6.87 -14.89 5.54
CA PRO A 52 7.65 -16.11 5.28
C PRO A 52 6.93 -17.15 4.42
N THR A 53 5.59 -17.15 4.42
CA THR A 53 4.78 -18.04 3.57
C THR A 53 4.23 -17.35 2.31
N GLU A 54 4.35 -16.03 2.22
CA GLU A 54 3.83 -15.23 1.10
C GLU A 54 4.92 -14.22 0.69
N PRO A 55 5.95 -14.68 -0.06
CA PRO A 55 7.14 -13.88 -0.34
C PRO A 55 6.88 -12.63 -1.20
N ASP A 56 5.74 -12.61 -1.89
CA ASP A 56 5.29 -11.47 -2.69
C ASP A 56 4.45 -10.47 -1.88
N LEU A 57 4.03 -10.85 -0.67
CA LEU A 57 3.26 -10.01 0.24
C LEU A 57 4.20 -9.18 1.12
N LEU A 58 4.07 -7.87 0.98
CA LEU A 58 4.92 -6.86 1.62
C LEU A 58 4.07 -6.00 2.54
N GLU A 59 4.52 -5.82 3.79
CA GLU A 59 3.89 -4.91 4.74
C GLU A 59 4.59 -3.54 4.69
N ILE A 60 3.83 -2.49 4.38
CA ILE A 60 4.31 -1.10 4.44
C ILE A 60 3.69 -0.44 5.67
N ARG A 61 4.52 0.23 6.45
CA ARG A 61 4.11 0.95 7.67
C ARG A 61 4.28 2.46 7.53
N PRO A 62 3.33 3.17 6.90
CA PRO A 62 3.32 4.63 6.90
C PRO A 62 2.91 5.13 8.30
N GLY A 63 3.82 5.04 9.27
CA GLY A 63 3.56 5.28 10.70
C GLY A 63 3.57 3.99 11.54
N GLU A 64 3.47 4.12 12.87
CA GLU A 64 3.58 2.96 13.78
C GLU A 64 2.33 2.06 13.78
N ARG A 65 1.15 2.63 13.48
CA ARG A 65 -0.15 2.00 13.69
C ARG A 65 -0.97 1.78 12.42
N LEU A 66 -0.42 2.16 11.26
CA LEU A 66 -1.06 1.96 9.97
C LEU A 66 -0.26 0.93 9.19
N HIS A 67 -0.93 -0.15 8.80
CA HIS A 67 -0.33 -1.28 8.10
C HIS A 67 -1.01 -1.42 6.75
N VAL A 68 -0.21 -1.49 5.68
CA VAL A 68 -0.71 -1.64 4.31
C VAL A 68 -0.02 -2.86 3.70
N PHE A 69 -0.79 -3.90 3.43
CA PHE A 69 -0.30 -5.16 2.86
C PHE A 69 -0.46 -5.12 1.35
N VAL A 70 0.65 -5.23 0.62
CA VAL A 70 0.69 -5.05 -0.83
C VAL A 70 1.49 -6.14 -1.52
N SER A 71 1.19 -6.39 -2.79
CA SER A 71 2.10 -7.05 -3.72
C SER A 71 2.34 -6.15 -4.94
N ILE A 72 3.52 -6.25 -5.55
CA ILE A 72 3.83 -5.54 -6.80
C ILE A 72 3.99 -6.57 -7.91
N HIS A 73 3.22 -6.42 -8.98
CA HIS A 73 3.31 -7.26 -10.17
C HIS A 73 3.76 -6.41 -11.36
N ARG A 74 4.47 -7.03 -12.29
CA ARG A 74 4.84 -6.39 -13.55
C ARG A 74 4.01 -6.97 -14.67
N THR A 75 3.37 -6.11 -15.45
CA THR A 75 2.58 -6.50 -16.60
C THR A 75 3.41 -6.33 -17.87
N GLU A 76 3.62 -7.41 -18.60
CA GLU A 76 4.28 -7.40 -19.92
C GLU A 76 3.23 -7.26 -21.04
N PRO A 77 3.53 -6.59 -22.17
CA PRO A 77 4.83 -6.08 -22.61
C PRO A 77 5.16 -4.65 -22.18
N ASP A 78 4.18 -3.91 -21.63
CA ASP A 78 4.32 -2.47 -21.37
C ASP A 78 5.24 -2.14 -20.17
N LEU A 79 5.64 -3.16 -19.40
CA LEU A 79 6.48 -3.05 -18.19
C LEU A 79 5.88 -2.09 -17.15
N ASP A 80 4.56 -1.95 -17.17
CA ASP A 80 3.81 -1.26 -16.12
C ASP A 80 3.94 -2.10 -14.83
N GLU A 81 4.16 -1.40 -13.72
CA GLU A 81 4.18 -2.03 -12.40
C GLU A 81 2.87 -1.70 -11.70
N GLU A 82 2.15 -2.74 -11.31
CA GLU A 82 0.86 -2.66 -10.62
C GLU A 82 1.05 -2.97 -9.14
N VAL A 83 0.47 -2.15 -8.28
CA VAL A 83 0.41 -2.39 -6.84
C VAL A 83 -0.99 -2.89 -6.48
N HIS A 84 -1.02 -4.08 -5.91
CA HIS A 84 -2.22 -4.70 -5.37
C HIS A 84 -2.24 -4.43 -3.87
N ILE A 85 -3.27 -3.76 -3.37
CA ILE A 85 -3.45 -3.54 -1.94
C ILE A 85 -4.43 -4.59 -1.43
N HIS A 86 -3.92 -5.58 -0.72
CA HIS A 86 -4.70 -6.70 -0.18
C HIS A 86 -5.49 -6.29 1.05
N GLN A 87 -4.84 -5.51 1.93
CA GLN A 87 -5.44 -5.12 3.20
C GLN A 87 -4.82 -3.84 3.75
N ILE A 88 -5.65 -3.06 4.44
CA ILE A 88 -5.22 -1.91 5.25
C ILE A 88 -5.70 -2.14 6.68
N VAL A 89 -4.81 -2.06 7.67
CA VAL A 89 -5.14 -2.29 9.09
C VAL A 89 -4.74 -1.08 9.91
N ASP A 90 -5.68 -0.62 10.74
CA ASP A 90 -5.48 0.38 11.77
C ASP A 90 -5.35 -0.34 13.11
N SER A 91 -4.17 -0.30 13.71
CA SER A 91 -3.87 -0.95 15.01
C SER A 91 -4.00 0.01 16.20
N THR A 92 -4.66 1.16 16.04
CA THR A 92 -4.86 2.15 17.13
C THR A 92 -5.59 1.60 18.35
N HIS A 93 -6.40 0.55 18.16
CA HIS A 93 -7.23 -0.07 19.20
C HIS A 93 -6.84 -1.53 19.50
N LEU A 94 -5.70 -1.99 18.97
CA LEU A 94 -5.13 -3.30 19.31
C LEU A 94 -4.29 -3.24 20.58
#